data_AF-A0A2D7HP65-F1
#
_entry.id   AF-A0A2D7HP65-F1
#
_cell.length_a   1.000
_cell.length_b   1.000
_cell.length_c   1.000
_cell.angle_alpha   90.00
_cell.angle_beta   90.00
_cell.angle_gamma   90.00
#
_symmetry.space_group_name_H-M   'P 1'
#
loop_
_entity.id
_entity.type
_entity.pdbx_description
1 polymer ?
#
loop_
_entity_poly.entity_id
_entity_poly.type
_entity_poly.pdbx_seq_one_letter_code
_entity_poly.pdbx_strand_id
1 'polypeptide(L)'
;SASLRGKANFGAFNSAKGALRNLAQAIAKEYADNSIHVGHVIVDGGLAGDRIKNRVPDFNKRVQEGKLIDIESVTDAYMFLYNQNKRAWTFELDVRTFRENW
;
A
#
# COMPACT_ATOMS: atom_id res chain seq x y z
N SER A 1 7.55 -1.05 -2.80
CA SER A 1 6.77 0.17 -2.64
C SER A 1 7.77 1.26 -2.65
N ALA A 2 7.41 2.36 -3.29
CA ALA A 2 8.32 3.47 -3.43
C ALA A 2 8.06 4.62 -2.44
N SER A 3 7.14 4.42 -1.48
CA SER A 3 6.79 5.43 -0.48
C SER A 3 7.87 5.62 0.58
N LEU A 4 8.66 4.59 0.88
CA LEU A 4 9.71 4.60 1.92
C LEU A 4 11.11 4.30 1.39
N ARG A 5 11.22 3.59 0.26
CA ARG A 5 12.50 3.14 -0.31
C ARG A 5 12.50 3.31 -1.83
N GLY A 6 13.67 3.60 -2.38
CA GLY A 6 13.85 3.69 -3.83
C GLY A 6 14.10 2.32 -4.47
N LYS A 7 13.65 2.16 -5.71
CA LYS A 7 14.08 1.09 -6.62
C LYS A 7 14.81 1.70 -7.81
N ALA A 8 15.99 1.14 -8.17
CA ALA A 8 16.74 1.55 -9.34
C ALA A 8 15.87 1.45 -10.60
N ASN A 9 15.96 2.46 -11.49
CA ASN A 9 15.12 2.65 -12.69
C ASN A 9 13.66 3.03 -12.45
N PHE A 10 13.25 3.35 -11.22
CA PHE A 10 11.89 3.79 -10.88
C PHE A 10 11.84 5.23 -10.33
N GLY A 11 12.80 6.09 -10.65
CA GLY A 11 12.97 7.42 -10.03
C GLY A 11 11.70 8.28 -9.94
N ALA A 12 11.00 8.48 -11.06
CA ALA A 12 9.75 9.25 -11.10
C ALA A 12 8.60 8.59 -10.32
N PHE A 13 8.54 7.26 -10.31
CA PHE A 13 7.55 6.53 -9.51
C PHE A 13 7.85 6.65 -8.02
N ASN A 14 9.14 6.60 -7.65
CA ASN A 14 9.58 6.74 -6.27
C ASN A 14 9.31 8.14 -5.73
N SER A 15 9.62 9.19 -6.49
CA SER A 15 9.35 10.56 -6.07
C SER A 15 7.85 10.81 -5.88
N ALA A 16 7.01 10.33 -6.80
CA ALA A 16 5.57 10.49 -6.70
C ALA A 16 4.98 9.77 -5.46
N LYS A 17 5.45 8.55 -5.15
CA LYS A 17 4.98 7.80 -3.98
C LYS A 17 5.45 8.40 -2.66
N GLY A 18 6.70 8.85 -2.58
CA GLY A 18 7.20 9.58 -1.42
C GLY A 18 6.45 10.90 -1.19
N ALA A 19 6.17 11.65 -2.25
CA ALA A 19 5.38 12.89 -2.18
C ALA A 19 3.94 12.62 -1.73
N LEU A 20 3.30 11.57 -2.24
CA LEU A 20 1.94 11.17 -1.82
C LEU A 20 1.88 10.83 -0.33
N ARG A 21 2.88 10.11 0.20
CA ARG A 21 2.97 9.82 1.63
C ARG A 21 3.08 11.10 2.46
N ASN A 22 3.94 12.02 2.04
CA ASN A 22 4.12 13.31 2.73
C ASN A 22 2.82 14.14 2.70
N LEU A 23 2.14 14.18 1.55
CA LEU A 23 0.84 14.85 1.41
C LEU A 23 -0.21 14.24 2.34
N ALA A 24 -0.33 12.91 2.38
CA ALA A 24 -1.27 12.24 3.28
C ALA A 24 -1.00 12.58 4.75
N GLN A 25 0.27 12.70 5.15
CA GLN A 25 0.65 13.07 6.51
C GLN A 25 0.31 14.53 6.83
N ALA A 26 0.46 15.45 5.87
CA ALA A 26 0.05 16.83 6.04
C ALA A 26 -1.47 16.95 6.23
N ILE A 27 -2.26 16.30 5.37
CA ILE A 27 -3.72 16.26 5.46
C ILE A 27 -4.18 15.64 6.78
N ALA A 28 -3.52 14.56 7.23
CA ALA A 28 -3.83 13.93 8.52
C ALA A 28 -3.70 14.90 9.70
N LYS A 29 -2.70 15.79 9.66
CA LYS A 29 -2.49 16.80 10.71
C LYS A 29 -3.45 17.97 10.58
N GLU A 30 -3.71 18.42 9.36
CA GLU A 30 -4.61 19.55 9.08
C GLU A 30 -6.05 19.27 9.50
N TYR A 31 -6.55 18.06 9.25
CA TYR A 31 -7.93 17.69 9.54
C TYR A 31 -8.12 16.88 10.83
N ALA A 32 -7.08 16.71 11.63
CA ALA A 32 -7.17 16.05 12.93
C ALA A 32 -8.19 16.74 13.85
N ASP A 33 -8.17 18.08 13.87
CA ASP A 33 -9.09 18.91 14.67
C ASP A 33 -10.55 18.78 14.21
N ASN A 34 -10.78 18.36 12.97
CA ASN A 34 -12.11 18.08 12.42
C ASN A 34 -12.57 16.64 12.66
N SER A 35 -11.81 15.86 13.44
CA SER A 35 -12.08 14.43 13.67
C SER A 35 -12.13 13.60 12.37
N ILE A 36 -11.31 13.94 11.38
CA ILE A 36 -11.19 13.17 10.13
C ILE A 36 -9.99 12.22 10.24
N HIS A 37 -10.24 10.92 10.09
CA HIS A 37 -9.18 9.92 10.04
C HIS A 37 -8.59 9.85 8.63
N VAL A 38 -7.28 10.05 8.52
CA VAL A 38 -6.53 9.86 7.28
C VAL A 38 -5.56 8.70 7.46
N GLY A 39 -5.70 7.67 6.64
CA GLY A 39 -4.81 6.52 6.58
C GLY A 39 -4.08 6.42 5.23
N HIS A 40 -2.82 5.99 5.26
CA HIS A 40 -1.98 5.74 4.10
C HIS A 40 -1.65 4.25 4.01
N VAL A 41 -2.23 3.55 3.02
CA VAL A 41 -1.92 2.14 2.76
C VAL A 41 -0.83 2.06 1.71
N ILE A 42 0.31 1.53 2.13
CA ILE A 42 1.41 1.17 1.27
C ILE A 42 1.15 -0.25 0.75
N VAL A 43 1.09 -0.40 -0.58
CA VAL A 43 1.06 -1.69 -1.25
C VAL A 43 2.44 -1.94 -1.84
N ASP A 44 3.25 -2.73 -1.13
CA ASP A 44 4.61 -3.11 -1.50
C ASP A 44 4.65 -4.44 -2.24
N GLY A 45 4.30 -4.39 -3.52
CA GLY A 45 4.40 -5.54 -4.40
C GLY A 45 3.46 -5.47 -5.58
N GLY A 46 3.50 -6.52 -6.41
CA GLY A 46 2.52 -6.70 -7.47
C GLY A 46 1.23 -7.25 -6.91
N LEU A 47 0.10 -6.54 -7.11
CA LEU A 47 -1.23 -7.01 -6.75
C LEU A 47 -1.74 -8.05 -7.76
N ALA A 48 -2.31 -9.15 -7.30
CA ALA A 48 -2.87 -10.24 -8.09
C ALA A 48 -4.19 -9.87 -8.82
N GLY A 49 -4.20 -8.73 -9.50
CA GLY A 49 -5.37 -8.24 -10.26
C GLY A 49 -5.20 -8.31 -11.77
N ASP A 50 -6.26 -7.97 -12.48
CA ASP A 50 -6.38 -8.09 -13.95
C ASP A 50 -5.25 -7.39 -14.71
N ARG A 51 -4.80 -6.24 -14.19
CA ARG A 51 -3.68 -5.49 -14.79
C ARG A 51 -2.39 -6.29 -14.84
N ILE A 52 -2.08 -7.06 -13.79
CA ILE A 52 -0.88 -7.92 -13.76
C ILE A 52 -1.15 -9.20 -14.54
N LYS A 53 -2.33 -9.80 -14.39
CA LYS A 53 -2.75 -11.00 -15.13
C LYS A 53 -2.56 -10.86 -16.64
N ASN A 54 -2.88 -9.70 -17.20
CA ASN A 54 -2.75 -9.42 -18.64
C ASN A 54 -1.32 -9.07 -19.09
N ARG A 55 -0.36 -8.90 -18.16
CA ARG A 55 1.02 -8.45 -18.45
C ARG A 55 2.10 -9.49 -18.18
N VAL A 56 1.81 -10.51 -17.36
CA VAL A 56 2.78 -11.57 -17.02
C VAL A 56 2.24 -12.95 -17.42
N PRO A 57 2.99 -13.71 -18.24
CA PRO A 57 2.55 -15.02 -18.73
C PRO A 57 2.48 -16.09 -17.63
N ASP A 58 3.19 -15.90 -16.51
CA ASP A 58 3.30 -16.83 -15.39
C ASP A 58 2.44 -16.41 -14.17
N PHE A 59 1.36 -15.65 -14.39
CA PHE A 59 0.50 -15.10 -13.33
C PHE A 59 0.07 -16.14 -12.29
N ASN A 60 -0.55 -17.24 -12.71
CA ASN A 60 -1.05 -18.27 -11.79
C ASN A 60 0.06 -18.87 -10.92
N LYS A 61 1.24 -19.10 -11.50
CA LYS A 61 2.41 -19.60 -10.77
C LYS A 61 2.88 -18.60 -9.71
N ARG A 62 2.93 -17.30 -10.05
CA ARG A 62 3.31 -16.24 -9.10
C ARG A 62 2.33 -16.12 -7.94
N VAL A 63 1.03 -16.29 -8.19
CA VAL A 63 0.01 -16.32 -7.14
C VAL A 63 0.25 -17.51 -6.21
N GLN A 64 0.39 -18.72 -6.76
CA GLN A 64 0.64 -19.95 -5.98
C GLN A 64 1.93 -19.89 -5.16
N GLU A 65 2.99 -19.26 -5.68
CA GLU A 65 4.26 -19.11 -4.99
C GLU A 65 4.26 -18.00 -3.92
N GLY A 66 3.18 -17.21 -3.81
CA GLY A 66 3.10 -16.07 -2.89
C GLY A 66 3.95 -14.87 -3.31
N LYS A 67 4.22 -14.72 -4.62
CA LYS A 67 5.00 -13.61 -5.18
C LYS A 67 4.16 -12.39 -5.54
N LEU A 68 2.83 -12.53 -5.55
CA LEU A 68 1.88 -11.44 -5.73
C LEU A 68 1.08 -11.26 -4.45
N ILE A 69 0.72 -10.02 -4.16
CA ILE A 69 -0.16 -9.66 -3.06
C ILE A 69 -1.59 -10.02 -3.47
N ASP A 70 -2.27 -10.73 -2.59
CA ASP A 70 -3.68 -11.03 -2.73
C ASP A 70 -4.56 -9.77 -2.52
N ILE A 71 -5.64 -9.65 -3.29
CA ILE A 71 -6.50 -8.46 -3.27
C ILE A 71 -7.33 -8.38 -1.98
N GLU A 72 -7.80 -9.52 -1.49
CA GLU A 72 -8.60 -9.59 -0.27
C GLU A 72 -7.76 -9.11 0.92
N SER A 73 -6.50 -9.54 0.99
CA SER A 73 -5.54 -9.10 2.02
C SER A 73 -5.31 -7.58 2.03
N VAL A 74 -5.30 -6.93 0.86
CA VAL A 74 -5.22 -5.45 0.79
C VAL A 74 -6.54 -4.83 1.24
N THR A 75 -7.67 -5.42 0.87
CA THR A 75 -9.01 -4.96 1.25
C THR A 75 -9.17 -5.00 2.77
N ASP A 76 -8.70 -6.06 3.42
CA ASP A 76 -8.69 -6.20 4.88
C ASP A 76 -7.90 -5.08 5.56
N ALA A 77 -6.79 -4.62 4.98
CA ALA A 77 -6.05 -3.47 5.50
C ALA A 77 -6.87 -2.17 5.47
N TYR A 78 -7.63 -1.94 4.39
CA TYR A 78 -8.57 -0.80 4.33
C TYR A 78 -9.71 -0.96 5.33
N MET A 79 -10.29 -2.15 5.44
CA MET A 79 -11.36 -2.44 6.40
C MET A 79 -10.90 -2.29 7.85
N PHE A 80 -9.65 -2.66 8.15
CA PHE A 80 -9.04 -2.42 9.46
C PHE A 80 -9.03 -0.93 9.79
N LEU A 81 -8.53 -0.07 8.88
CA LEU A 81 -8.47 1.38 9.08
C LEU A 81 -9.86 1.98 9.24
N TYR A 82 -10.80 1.60 8.38
CA TYR A 82 -12.17 2.08 8.39
C TYR A 82 -12.90 1.79 9.72
N ASN A 83 -12.65 0.62 10.32
CA ASN A 83 -13.30 0.19 11.55
C ASN A 83 -12.60 0.70 12.83
N GLN A 84 -11.51 1.47 12.75
CA GLN A 84 -10.81 1.92 13.96
C GLN A 84 -11.64 2.88 14.81
N ASN A 85 -11.53 2.71 16.13
CA ASN A 85 -12.09 3.68 17.06
C ASN A 85 -11.31 4.99 16.99
N LYS A 86 -12.02 6.13 17.01
CA LYS A 86 -11.43 7.48 17.04
C LYS A 86 -10.45 7.77 18.18
N ARG A 87 -10.38 6.90 19.19
CA ARG A 87 -9.41 6.99 20.29
C ARG A 87 -8.00 6.50 19.92
N ALA A 88 -7.84 5.76 18.81
CA ALA A 88 -6.55 5.22 18.41
C ALA A 88 -6.51 4.98 16.89
N TRP A 89 -6.23 6.02 16.12
CA TRP A 89 -6.09 5.95 14.67
C TRP A 89 -4.69 5.53 14.24
N THR A 90 -4.62 4.62 13.27
CA THR A 90 -3.39 4.26 12.57
C THR A 90 -3.23 5.17 11.36
N PHE A 91 -2.05 5.76 11.20
CA PHE A 91 -1.73 6.57 10.03
C PHE A 91 -1.27 5.73 8.82
N GLU A 92 -0.51 4.66 9.03
CA GLU A 92 0.15 3.94 7.94
C GLU A 92 0.08 2.41 8.13
N LEU A 93 -0.21 1.69 7.05
CA LEU A 93 -0.08 0.24 6.96
C LEU A 93 0.78 -0.12 5.76
N ASP A 94 1.76 -0.98 5.96
CA ASP A 94 2.63 -1.51 4.91
C ASP A 94 2.27 -2.97 4.61
N VAL A 95 1.67 -3.20 3.44
CA VAL A 95 1.15 -4.48 2.98
C VAL A 95 2.06 -5.04 1.89
N ARG A 96 2.52 -6.27 2.10
CA ARG A 96 3.48 -6.94 1.22
C ARG A 96 3.32 -8.45 1.26
N THR A 97 3.99 -9.13 0.35
CA THR A 97 4.03 -10.59 0.39
C THR A 97 5.05 -11.09 1.41
N PHE A 98 4.80 -12.27 1.98
CA PHE A 98 5.76 -12.94 2.88
C PHE A 98 7.07 -13.36 2.18
N ARG A 99 7.10 -13.33 0.84
CA ARG A 99 8.26 -13.67 0.01
C ARG A 99 9.13 -12.45 -0.31
N GLU A 100 8.73 -11.25 0.07
CA GLU A 100 9.52 -10.05 -0.17
C GLU A 100 10.85 -10.12 0.59
N ASN A 101 11.94 -9.79 -0.10
CA ASN A 101 13.25 -9.66 0.53
C ASN A 101 13.35 -8.23 1.09
N TRP A 102 13.18 -8.08 2.41
CA TRP A 102 13.18 -6.78 3.10
C TRP A 102 14.56 -6.15 3.07
#